data_AF-A0A816D2D4-F1
#
_entry.id   AF-A0A816D2D4-F1
#
_cell.length_a   1.000
_cell.length_b   1.000
_cell.length_c   1.000
_cell.angle_alpha   90.00
_cell.angle_beta   90.00
_cell.angle_gamma   90.00
#
_symmetry.space_group_name_H-M   'P 1'
#
loop_
_entity.id
_entity.type
_entity.pdbx_description
1 polymer ?
#
loop_
_entity_poly.entity_id
_entity_poly.type
_entity_poly.pdbx_seq_one_letter_code
_entity_poly.pdbx_strand_id
1 'polypeptide(L)'
;MNFLIFMLIKCIVKQKKSRFVWDEQKKEWGRHYGYKKANDESKVWLIEVPTSADPNEDQFAKKSAAKNEFQRLKNIAHANKINGT
;
A
#
# COMPACT_ATOMS: atom_id res chain seq x y z
N MET A 1 9.85 14.37 4.06
CA MET A 1 9.03 15.17 3.12
C MET A 1 7.59 14.76 3.30
N ASN A 2 6.73 15.68 3.74
CA ASN A 2 5.35 15.39 4.11
C ASN A 2 4.53 15.15 2.83
N PHE A 3 3.74 14.07 2.74
CA PHE A 3 3.02 13.72 1.51
C PHE A 3 2.03 14.81 1.05
N LEU A 4 1.48 15.58 2.00
CA LEU A 4 0.65 16.75 1.74
C LEU A 4 1.38 17.85 0.93
N ILE A 5 2.64 18.12 1.26
CA ILE A 5 3.44 19.14 0.56
C ILE A 5 3.71 18.70 -0.88
N PHE A 6 4.02 17.43 -1.08
CA PHE A 6 4.19 16.85 -2.40
C PHE A 6 2.91 16.93 -3.25
N MET A 7 1.75 16.66 -2.64
CA MET A 7 0.46 16.71 -3.30
C MET A 7 0.12 18.14 -3.78
N LEU A 8 0.42 19.15 -2.95
CA LEU A 8 0.27 20.57 -3.30
C LEU A 8 1.18 20.95 -4.47
N ILE A 9 2.46 20.57 -4.42
CA ILE A 9 3.44 20.84 -5.49
C ILE A 9 3.00 20.22 -6.82
N LYS A 10 2.44 19.00 -6.79
CA LYS A 10 1.98 18.29 -8.00
C LYS A 10 0.54 18.58 -8.40
N CYS A 11 -0.15 19.50 -7.70
CA CYS A 11 -1.55 19.83 -7.94
C CYS A 11 -2.47 18.57 -7.98
N ILE A 12 -2.23 17.61 -7.09
CA ILE A 12 -3.03 16.38 -7.01
C ILE A 12 -4.25 16.64 -6.13
N VAL A 13 -5.45 16.49 -6.70
CA VAL A 13 -6.72 16.65 -5.96
C VAL A 13 -7.15 15.30 -5.38
N LYS A 14 -7.60 15.31 -4.12
CA LYS A 14 -8.15 14.11 -3.47
C LYS A 14 -9.48 13.71 -4.13
N GLN A 15 -9.54 12.50 -4.67
CA GLN A 15 -10.76 11.94 -5.27
C GLN A 15 -11.40 10.90 -4.36
N LYS A 16 -12.73 10.85 -4.36
CA LYS A 16 -13.48 9.78 -3.69
C LYS A 16 -13.32 8.49 -4.48
N LYS A 17 -12.95 7.41 -3.80
CA LYS A 17 -12.87 6.06 -4.38
C LYS A 17 -14.17 5.31 -4.11
N SER A 18 -14.63 4.49 -5.06
CA SER A 18 -15.78 3.60 -4.87
C SER A 18 -15.45 2.52 -3.84
N ARG A 19 -16.48 2.04 -3.12
CA ARG A 19 -16.32 0.92 -2.17
C ARG A 19 -16.24 -0.44 -2.85
N PHE A 20 -16.85 -0.56 -4.03
CA PHE A 20 -16.89 -1.78 -4.82
C PHE A 20 -16.02 -1.65 -6.06
N VAL A 21 -15.34 -2.75 -6.39
CA VAL A 21 -14.48 -2.91 -7.55
C VAL A 21 -14.87 -4.21 -8.25
N TRP A 22 -14.93 -4.16 -9.58
CA TRP A 22 -15.20 -5.32 -10.40
C TRP A 22 -13.97 -6.25 -10.41
N ASP A 23 -14.18 -7.51 -10.09
CA ASP A 23 -13.16 -8.56 -10.19
C ASP A 23 -13.33 -9.27 -11.55
N GLU A 24 -12.36 -9.10 -12.45
CA GLU A 24 -12.41 -9.68 -13.80
C GLU A 24 -12.31 -11.22 -13.79
N GLN A 25 -11.60 -11.79 -12.82
CA GLN A 25 -11.39 -13.23 -12.74
C GLN A 25 -12.64 -13.95 -12.23
N LYS A 26 -13.30 -13.36 -11.21
CA LYS A 26 -14.53 -13.92 -10.63
C LYS A 26 -15.80 -13.46 -11.32
N LYS A 27 -15.73 -12.38 -12.13
CA LYS A 27 -16.87 -11.70 -12.75
C LYS A 27 -17.92 -11.27 -11.70
N GLU A 28 -17.45 -10.74 -10.58
CA GLU A 28 -18.27 -10.31 -9.45
C GLU A 28 -17.83 -8.95 -8.90
N TRP A 29 -18.76 -8.22 -8.28
CA TRP A 29 -18.44 -7.00 -7.54
C TRP A 29 -17.94 -7.33 -6.13
N GLY A 30 -16.65 -7.08 -5.89
CA GLY A 30 -16.03 -7.24 -4.59
C GLY A 30 -15.83 -5.90 -3.87
N ARG A 31 -15.64 -5.94 -2.55
CA ARG A 31 -15.23 -4.75 -1.79
C ARG A 31 -13.76 -4.43 -2.09
N HIS A 32 -13.36 -3.17 -1.96
CA HIS A 32 -11.95 -2.80 -2.12
C HIS A 32 -11.05 -3.28 -0.96
N TYR A 33 -11.62 -3.44 0.24
CA TYR A 33 -10.94 -3.95 1.43
C TYR A 33 -11.89 -4.80 2.29
N GLY A 34 -11.33 -5.62 3.19
CA GLY A 34 -12.09 -6.46 4.11
C GLY A 34 -12.45 -7.85 3.56
N TYR A 35 -13.53 -8.44 4.08
CA TYR A 35 -13.98 -9.78 3.69
C TYR A 35 -14.49 -9.81 2.24
N LYS A 36 -14.10 -10.86 1.50
CA LYS A 36 -14.40 -11.03 0.05
C LYS A 36 -14.00 -9.79 -0.78
N LYS A 37 -12.79 -9.26 -0.54
CA LYS A 37 -12.27 -8.16 -1.36
C LYS A 37 -12.05 -8.61 -2.81
N ALA A 38 -12.23 -7.69 -3.75
CA ALA A 38 -11.82 -7.87 -5.14
C ALA A 38 -10.29 -8.00 -5.23
N ASN A 39 -9.78 -8.83 -6.13
CA ASN A 39 -8.35 -9.02 -6.40
C ASN A 39 -7.52 -9.34 -5.12
N ASP A 40 -7.79 -10.48 -4.51
CA ASP A 40 -7.11 -10.89 -3.29
C ASP A 40 -5.70 -11.43 -3.56
N GLU A 41 -4.70 -10.59 -3.32
CA GLU A 41 -3.28 -10.94 -3.45
C GLU A 41 -2.83 -12.11 -2.56
N SER A 42 -3.54 -12.40 -1.47
CA SER A 42 -3.22 -13.54 -0.59
C SER A 42 -3.56 -14.90 -1.19
N LYS A 43 -4.41 -14.93 -2.22
CA LYS A 43 -4.81 -16.15 -2.94
C LYS A 43 -3.92 -16.43 -4.15
N VAL A 44 -2.86 -15.65 -4.34
CA VAL A 44 -1.89 -15.87 -5.42
C VAL A 44 -1.04 -17.08 -5.06
N TRP A 45 -1.13 -18.14 -5.86
CA TRP A 45 -0.41 -19.39 -5.62
C TRP A 45 1.05 -19.38 -6.10
N LEU A 46 1.41 -18.46 -7.00
CA LEU A 46 2.74 -18.37 -7.59
C LEU A 46 3.16 -16.89 -7.71
N ILE A 47 4.35 -16.56 -7.20
CA ILE A 47 5.01 -15.28 -7.42
C ILE A 47 6.26 -15.55 -8.26
N GLU A 48 6.44 -14.81 -9.34
CA GLU A 48 7.65 -14.89 -10.16
C GLU A 48 8.84 -14.31 -9.39
N VAL A 49 9.88 -15.12 -9.19
CA VAL A 49 11.11 -14.70 -8.53
C VAL A 49 12.08 -14.16 -9.59
N PRO A 50 12.55 -12.90 -9.48
CA PRO A 50 13.53 -12.37 -10.42
C PRO A 50 14.87 -13.09 -10.25
N THR A 51 15.59 -13.31 -11.35
CA THR A 51 16.86 -14.08 -11.38
C THR A 51 17.97 -13.51 -10.48
N SER A 52 17.83 -12.25 -10.05
CA SER A 52 18.78 -11.58 -9.15
C SER A 52 18.40 -11.67 -7.66
N ALA A 53 17.34 -12.41 -7.30
CA ALA A 53 16.93 -12.56 -5.90
C ALA A 53 17.83 -13.55 -5.17
N ASP A 54 18.06 -13.29 -3.88
CA ASP A 54 18.79 -14.21 -2.99
C ASP A 54 17.95 -15.50 -2.81
N PRO A 55 18.54 -16.70 -3.06
CA PRO A 55 17.85 -17.98 -2.92
C PRO A 55 17.25 -18.25 -1.53
N ASN A 56 17.74 -17.58 -0.48
CA ASN A 56 17.30 -17.80 0.90
C ASN A 56 16.21 -16.83 1.37
N GLU A 57 15.76 -15.89 0.53
CA GLU A 57 14.83 -14.83 0.95
C GLU A 57 13.36 -15.17 0.59
N ASP A 58 12.49 -15.19 1.59
CA ASP A 58 11.04 -15.36 1.39
C ASP A 58 10.43 -14.11 0.74
N GLN A 59 10.09 -14.24 -0.54
CA GLN A 59 9.52 -13.18 -1.36
C GLN A 59 8.10 -12.76 -0.92
N PHE A 60 7.34 -13.64 -0.26
CA PHE A 60 6.03 -13.29 0.29
C PHE A 60 6.19 -12.37 1.51
N ALA A 61 7.15 -12.67 2.40
CA ALA A 61 7.42 -11.86 3.58
C ALA A 61 7.98 -10.46 3.23
N LYS A 62 8.77 -10.36 2.16
CA LYS A 62 9.40 -9.10 1.71
C LYS A 62 8.39 -8.05 1.22
N LYS A 63 7.23 -8.46 0.72
CA LYS A 63 6.17 -7.54 0.22
C LYS A 63 5.48 -6.74 1.35
N SER A 64 5.87 -6.98 2.60
CA SER A 64 5.18 -6.47 3.79
C SER A 64 5.12 -4.93 3.90
N ALA A 65 4.06 -4.49 4.58
CA ALA A 65 3.64 -3.11 4.81
C ALA A 65 4.59 -2.25 5.69
N ALA A 66 5.79 -2.74 6.00
CA ALA A 66 6.73 -2.12 6.94
C ALA A 66 7.08 -0.67 6.56
N LYS A 67 7.16 -0.36 5.26
CA LYS A 67 7.44 1.01 4.77
C LYS A 67 6.36 2.01 5.17
N ASN A 68 5.09 1.61 5.21
CA ASN A 68 3.98 2.51 5.53
C ASN A 68 4.03 2.92 7.00
N GLU A 69 4.25 1.95 7.90
CA GLU A 69 4.29 2.22 9.34
C GLU A 69 5.56 2.99 9.72
N PHE A 70 6.70 2.65 9.13
CA PHE A 70 7.93 3.42 9.29
C PHE A 70 7.74 4.89 8.86
N GLN A 71 7.10 5.12 7.72
CA GLN A 71 6.82 6.47 7.25
C GLN A 71 5.82 7.21 8.15
N ARG A 72 4.82 6.51 8.72
CA ARG A 72 3.88 7.06 9.71
C ARG A 72 4.63 7.57 10.94
N LEU A 73 5.49 6.74 11.54
CA LEU A 73 6.29 7.09 12.71
C LEU A 73 7.21 8.29 12.44
N LYS A 74 7.87 8.30 11.27
CA LYS A 74 8.72 9.42 10.84
C LYS A 74 7.95 10.73 10.71
N ASN A 75 6.74 10.68 10.15
CA ASN A 75 5.89 11.87 10.02
C ASN A 75 5.43 12.39 11.39
N ILE A 76 5.08 11.49 12.32
CA ILE A 76 4.72 11.83 13.71
C ILE A 76 5.91 12.48 14.43
N ALA A 77 7.10 11.89 14.34
CA ALA A 77 8.31 12.43 14.96
C ALA A 77 8.66 13.84 14.43
N HIS A 78 8.52 14.05 13.12
CA HIS A 78 8.74 15.36 12.51
C HIS A 78 7.68 16.39 12.93
N ALA A 79 6.42 15.99 13.07
CA ALA A 79 5.37 16.87 13.57
C ALA A 79 5.61 17.26 15.04
N ASN A 80 6.02 16.32 15.88
CA ASN A 80 6.34 16.58 17.29
C ASN A 80 7.57 17.49 17.45
N LYS A 81 8.58 17.39 16.57
CA LYS A 81 9.74 18.30 16.56
C LYS A 81 9.35 19.74 16.23
N ILE A 82 8.36 19.95 15.36
CA ILE A 82 7.87 21.31 15.02
C ILE A 82 7.06 21.90 16.18
N ASN A 83 6.31 21.08 16.91
CA ASN A 83 5.41 21.53 17.98
C ASN A 83 6.09 21.62 19.36
N GLY A 84 7.21 20.91 19.56
CA GLY A 84 7.96 20.84 20.80
C GLY A 84 9.26 21.65 20.72
N THR A 85 9.12 22.96 20.55
CA THR A 85 10.04 24.09 20.88
C THR A 85 9.35 25.35 20.41
#